data_AF-A0A1G7VR38-F1
#
_entry.id   AF-A0A1G7VR38-F1
#
_cell.length_a   1.000
_cell.length_b   1.000
_cell.length_c   1.000
_cell.angle_alpha   90.00
_cell.angle_beta   90.00
_cell.angle_gamma   90.00
#
_symmetry.space_group_name_H-M   'P 1'
#
loop_
_entity.id
_entity.type
_entity.pdbx_description
1 polymer ?
#
loop_
_entity_poly.entity_id
_entity_poly.type
_entity_poly.pdbx_seq_one_letter_code
_entity_poly.pdbx_strand_id
1 'polypeptide(L)'
;MANADTRTVDFPTYYTVIDPVLRDLARRPLSRARHKGSGCSGVAGAHWCDDCEQTIHDLLLDGFGRLQSTLAGKPPRTREGRKIREIELGARWLTTLGTPAMSRHAAEQLRKRPHAGEPVGVRAARAQLVHHIILNLEPRIRRDDAIQRGASAKPDRDLKTAAWATPLRSDHVAFDLLLDTITRLRNGAPDPHAIPPALLHQHRIGPPAAVRLLRQTLNHLHTLRPAFYLANIAQYIDNGTCTTEPLLSGPEDLYTEREDQERARRLIADLIKGSRGPADFQAGPPANGSSRSLPDHATSPGFRRTAQADHPYRQLLAKLCAPEVPAAHELLPWIGQEFNLPPQDAEILLRHFVHLAAQADLDWVAHHLTRPLMR
;
A
#
# COMPACT_ATOMS: atom_id res chain seq x y z
N MET A 1 36.33 -48.78 -13.10
CA MET A 1 35.92 -47.38 -12.85
C MET A 1 36.07 -47.14 -11.36
N ALA A 2 37.17 -46.51 -10.97
CA ALA A 2 37.57 -46.37 -9.57
C ALA A 2 36.56 -45.50 -8.81
N ASN A 3 36.26 -45.91 -7.57
CA ASN A 3 35.49 -45.16 -6.59
C ASN A 3 35.99 -43.71 -6.56
N ALA A 4 35.20 -42.80 -7.13
CA ALA A 4 35.40 -41.38 -6.89
C ALA A 4 35.30 -41.21 -5.38
N ASP A 5 36.42 -40.87 -4.77
CA ASP A 5 36.56 -40.57 -3.35
C ASP A 5 35.47 -39.57 -2.98
N THR A 6 34.35 -40.08 -2.43
CA THR A 6 33.14 -39.29 -2.18
C THR A 6 33.44 -38.41 -0.99
N ARG A 7 34.09 -37.27 -1.24
CA ARG A 7 34.40 -36.30 -0.20
C ARG A 7 33.09 -35.76 0.36
N THR A 8 32.72 -36.24 1.54
CA THR A 8 31.55 -35.78 2.29
C THR A 8 31.95 -34.69 3.26
N VAL A 9 31.11 -33.66 3.39
CA VAL A 9 31.18 -32.71 4.50
C VAL A 9 30.25 -33.22 5.59
N ASP A 10 30.74 -33.40 6.80
CA ASP A 10 29.88 -33.74 7.93
C ASP A 10 29.09 -32.51 8.43
N PHE A 11 27.97 -32.76 9.10
CA PHE A 11 27.14 -31.69 9.63
C PHE A 11 27.88 -30.82 10.68
N PRO A 12 28.67 -31.36 11.62
CA PRO A 12 29.44 -30.56 12.58
C PRO A 12 30.38 -29.54 11.94
N THR A 13 31.06 -29.91 10.85
CA THR A 13 31.94 -29.01 10.08
C THR A 13 31.13 -27.90 9.43
N TYR A 14 30.03 -28.25 8.75
CA TYR A 14 29.13 -27.27 8.15
C TYR A 14 28.56 -26.30 9.20
N TYR A 15 28.05 -26.84 10.31
CA TYR A 15 27.46 -26.09 11.41
C TYR A 15 28.48 -25.11 11.98
N THR A 16 29.69 -25.57 12.32
CA THR A 16 30.76 -24.74 12.89
C THR A 16 31.12 -23.55 12.00
N VAL A 17 31.09 -23.74 10.67
CA VAL A 17 31.48 -22.72 9.70
C VAL A 17 30.35 -21.73 9.41
N ILE A 18 29.11 -22.22 9.27
CA ILE A 18 27.98 -21.42 8.75
C ILE A 18 27.13 -20.80 9.85
N ASP A 19 26.88 -21.50 10.96
CA ASP A 19 25.97 -21.05 12.03
C ASP A 19 26.31 -19.66 12.58
N PRO A 20 27.57 -19.35 12.95
CA PRO A 20 27.89 -18.04 13.54
C PRO A 20 27.56 -16.87 12.61
N VAL A 21 27.87 -17.03 11.32
CA VAL A 21 27.67 -15.99 10.31
C VAL A 21 26.18 -15.84 9.98
N LEU A 22 25.49 -16.97 9.89
CA LEU A 22 24.06 -16.99 9.60
C LEU A 22 23.27 -16.32 10.72
N ARG A 23 23.58 -16.61 12.00
CA ARG A 23 22.98 -15.94 13.16
C ARG A 23 23.24 -14.44 13.14
N ASP A 24 24.50 -14.02 12.93
CA ASP A 24 24.85 -12.59 12.88
C ASP A 24 24.02 -11.85 11.82
N LEU A 25 23.87 -12.42 10.62
CA LEU A 25 23.14 -11.78 9.51
C LEU A 25 21.62 -11.93 9.59
N ALA A 26 21.10 -13.01 10.19
CA ALA A 26 19.66 -13.25 10.32
C ALA A 26 19.02 -12.43 11.45
N ARG A 27 19.80 -11.95 12.43
CA ARG A 27 19.31 -11.20 13.59
C ARG A 27 18.37 -10.05 13.20
N ARG A 28 18.78 -9.19 12.26
CA ARG A 28 17.98 -8.02 11.86
C ARG A 28 16.72 -8.39 11.06
N PRO A 29 16.80 -9.24 10.01
CA PRO A 29 15.60 -9.74 9.34
C PRO A 29 14.59 -10.39 10.28
N LEU A 30 15.05 -11.21 11.24
CA LEU A 30 14.17 -11.89 12.19
C LEU A 30 13.53 -10.93 13.19
N SER A 31 14.32 -10.01 13.75
CA SER A 31 13.83 -8.93 14.60
C SER A 31 12.73 -8.12 13.90
N ARG A 32 12.91 -7.76 12.62
CA ARG A 32 11.87 -7.05 11.86
C ARG A 32 10.67 -7.93 11.55
N ALA A 33 10.88 -9.21 11.22
CA ALA A 33 9.81 -10.12 10.86
C ALA A 33 8.89 -10.44 12.06
N ARG A 34 9.46 -10.77 13.22
CA ARG A 34 8.73 -11.31 14.38
C ARG A 34 8.61 -10.39 15.57
N HIS A 35 9.53 -9.43 15.72
CA HIS A 35 9.61 -8.58 16.90
C HIS A 35 9.37 -7.10 16.58
N LYS A 36 8.78 -6.80 15.42
CA LYS A 36 8.48 -5.43 14.96
C LYS A 36 9.72 -4.51 14.98
N GLY A 37 10.92 -5.07 14.78
CA GLY A 37 12.19 -4.34 14.81
C GLY A 37 12.82 -4.22 16.21
N SER A 38 12.13 -4.65 17.27
CA SER A 38 12.70 -4.76 18.60
C SER A 38 13.71 -5.91 18.69
N GLY A 39 14.67 -5.79 19.60
CA GLY A 39 15.60 -6.89 19.90
C GLY A 39 14.83 -8.16 20.30
N CYS A 40 15.32 -9.32 19.87
CA CYS A 40 14.75 -10.59 20.30
C CYS A 40 15.04 -10.80 21.79
N SER A 41 13.99 -10.87 22.62
CA SER A 41 14.09 -11.21 24.04
C SER A 41 14.00 -12.73 24.17
N GLY A 42 15.12 -13.43 23.99
CA GLY A 42 15.16 -14.87 24.20
C GLY A 42 14.85 -15.26 25.65
N VAL A 43 14.68 -16.57 25.88
CA VAL A 43 14.43 -17.11 27.22
C VAL A 43 15.77 -17.19 27.96
N ALA A 44 15.84 -16.62 29.18
CA ALA A 44 16.94 -16.83 30.13
C ALA A 44 18.38 -16.51 29.62
N GLY A 45 18.57 -15.40 28.90
CA GLY A 45 19.90 -14.92 28.50
C GLY A 45 20.41 -15.49 27.17
N ALA A 46 19.67 -16.41 26.53
CA ALA A 46 19.85 -16.68 25.11
C ALA A 46 19.40 -15.43 24.31
N HIS A 47 20.20 -14.99 23.33
CA HIS A 47 19.90 -13.79 22.55
C HIS A 47 18.69 -13.94 21.59
N TRP A 48 18.07 -15.13 21.53
CA TRP A 48 17.06 -15.53 20.55
C TRP A 48 15.92 -16.30 21.25
N CYS A 49 14.68 -16.07 20.83
CA CYS A 49 13.51 -16.85 21.25
C CYS A 49 13.43 -18.17 20.48
N ASP A 50 12.64 -19.12 20.97
CA ASP A 50 12.52 -20.46 20.42
C ASP A 50 12.14 -20.46 18.94
N ASP A 51 11.21 -19.60 18.52
CA ASP A 51 10.84 -19.51 17.11
C ASP A 51 12.03 -19.07 16.24
N CYS A 52 12.80 -18.09 16.69
CA CYS A 52 13.96 -17.58 15.96
C CYS A 52 15.08 -18.63 15.91
N GLU A 53 15.29 -19.37 17.00
CA GLU A 53 16.20 -20.52 17.04
C GLU A 53 15.79 -21.61 16.06
N GLN A 54 14.51 -22.02 16.09
CA GLN A 54 13.98 -23.02 15.16
C GLN A 54 14.18 -22.59 13.70
N THR A 55 13.97 -21.31 13.41
CA THR A 55 14.15 -20.78 12.05
C THR A 55 15.60 -20.87 11.59
N ILE A 56 16.59 -20.64 12.47
CA ILE A 56 18.01 -20.83 12.12
C ILE A 56 18.31 -22.30 11.90
N HIS A 57 17.78 -23.16 12.77
CA HIS A 57 17.96 -24.59 12.63
C HIS A 57 17.44 -25.10 11.28
N ASP A 58 16.24 -24.69 10.89
CA ASP A 58 15.65 -25.04 9.59
C ASP A 58 16.51 -24.54 8.42
N LEU A 59 17.07 -23.33 8.53
CA LEU A 59 17.97 -22.77 7.51
C LEU A 59 19.28 -23.54 7.38
N LEU A 60 19.85 -23.98 8.51
CA LEU A 60 21.06 -24.78 8.53
C LEU A 60 20.82 -26.15 7.91
N LEU A 61 19.72 -26.82 8.25
CA LEU A 61 19.34 -28.10 7.68
C LEU A 61 19.08 -28.01 6.17
N ASP A 62 18.32 -26.99 5.72
CA ASP A 62 18.05 -26.77 4.29
C ASP A 62 19.33 -26.41 3.51
N GLY A 63 20.21 -25.59 4.09
CA GLY A 63 21.53 -25.30 3.51
C GLY A 63 22.42 -26.55 3.40
N PHE A 64 22.44 -27.39 4.45
CA PHE A 64 23.20 -28.64 4.44
C PHE A 64 22.63 -29.66 3.45
N GLY A 65 21.30 -29.80 3.35
CA GLY A 65 20.65 -30.66 2.36
C GLY A 65 21.00 -30.26 0.92
N ARG A 66 21.05 -28.94 0.63
CA ARG A 66 21.51 -28.41 -0.66
C ARG A 66 22.99 -28.70 -0.94
N LEU A 67 23.83 -28.61 0.09
CA LEU A 67 25.25 -28.96 0.02
C LEU A 67 25.44 -30.44 -0.32
N GLN A 68 24.78 -31.33 0.42
CA GLN A 68 24.84 -32.78 0.20
C GLN A 68 24.34 -33.16 -1.20
N SER A 69 23.23 -32.57 -1.64
CA SER A 69 22.70 -32.78 -2.99
C SER A 69 23.71 -32.34 -4.07
N THR A 70 24.41 -31.24 -3.84
CA THR A 70 25.46 -30.74 -4.73
C THR A 70 26.65 -31.69 -4.79
N LEU A 71 27.13 -32.19 -3.65
CA LEU A 71 28.22 -33.17 -3.57
C LEU A 71 27.84 -34.52 -4.21
N ALA A 72 26.56 -34.89 -4.15
CA ALA A 72 26.00 -36.05 -4.84
C ALA A 72 25.79 -35.84 -6.36
N GLY A 73 26.32 -34.74 -6.94
CA GLY A 73 26.25 -34.46 -8.37
C GLY A 73 24.92 -33.86 -8.85
N LYS A 74 24.05 -33.44 -7.92
CA LYS A 74 22.74 -32.80 -8.19
C LYS A 74 22.74 -31.34 -7.70
N PRO A 75 23.59 -30.46 -8.25
CA PRO A 75 23.61 -29.05 -7.87
C PRO A 75 22.29 -28.36 -8.24
N PRO A 76 21.83 -27.38 -7.45
CA PRO A 76 20.70 -26.54 -7.83
C PRO A 76 20.98 -25.81 -9.15
N ARG A 77 19.89 -25.53 -9.87
CA ARG A 77 19.93 -24.93 -11.20
C ARG A 77 19.19 -23.60 -11.22
N THR A 78 19.62 -22.69 -12.08
CA THR A 78 18.92 -21.44 -12.37
C THR A 78 17.62 -21.71 -13.12
N ARG A 79 16.79 -20.68 -13.30
CA ARG A 79 15.56 -20.77 -14.12
C ARG A 79 15.82 -21.25 -15.55
N GLU A 80 17.01 -20.98 -16.08
CA GLU A 80 17.46 -21.43 -17.41
C GLU A 80 18.06 -22.85 -17.38
N GLY A 81 17.99 -23.55 -16.25
CA GLY A 81 18.53 -24.91 -16.10
C GLY A 81 20.05 -25.00 -15.94
N ARG A 82 20.78 -23.87 -15.88
CA ARG A 82 22.24 -23.85 -15.68
C ARG A 82 22.59 -24.17 -14.23
N LYS A 83 23.66 -24.93 -14.00
CA LYS A 83 24.16 -25.21 -12.63
C LYS A 83 24.65 -23.94 -11.96
N ILE A 84 24.37 -23.79 -10.67
CA ILE A 84 24.88 -22.66 -9.87
C ILE A 84 26.34 -22.95 -9.50
N ARG A 85 27.30 -22.27 -10.14
CA ARG A 85 28.74 -22.54 -9.97
C ARG A 85 29.22 -22.30 -8.54
N GLU A 86 28.68 -21.29 -7.88
CA GLU A 86 29.09 -20.85 -6.56
C GLU A 86 28.78 -21.92 -5.50
N ILE A 87 27.68 -22.66 -5.62
CA ILE A 87 27.36 -23.69 -4.62
C ILE A 87 28.33 -24.87 -4.72
N GLU A 88 28.76 -25.22 -5.94
CA GLU A 88 29.77 -26.26 -6.16
C GLU A 88 31.15 -25.83 -5.65
N LEU A 89 31.52 -24.56 -5.83
CA LEU A 89 32.76 -24.01 -5.31
C LEU A 89 32.77 -23.96 -3.79
N GLY A 90 31.66 -23.52 -3.16
CA GLY A 90 31.49 -23.54 -1.72
C GLY A 90 31.53 -24.97 -1.15
N ALA A 91 30.86 -25.91 -1.83
CA ALA A 91 30.85 -27.32 -1.43
C ALA A 91 32.25 -27.96 -1.48
N ARG A 92 32.98 -27.78 -2.59
CA ARG A 92 34.36 -28.25 -2.70
C ARG A 92 35.26 -27.61 -1.65
N TRP A 93 35.12 -26.31 -1.40
CA TRP A 93 35.92 -25.64 -0.37
C TRP A 93 35.66 -26.24 1.02
N LEU A 94 34.40 -26.47 1.40
CA LEU A 94 34.07 -27.09 2.69
C LEU A 94 34.68 -28.50 2.84
N THR A 95 34.80 -29.29 1.77
CA THR A 95 35.47 -30.61 1.83
C THR A 95 36.98 -30.52 2.10
N THR A 96 37.60 -29.34 1.99
CA THR A 96 39.02 -29.13 2.31
C THR A 96 39.26 -28.84 3.79
N LEU A 97 38.20 -28.59 4.58
CA LEU A 97 38.30 -28.29 6.00
C LEU A 97 38.41 -29.59 6.80
N GLY A 98 39.62 -30.14 6.88
CA GLY A 98 39.87 -31.44 7.52
C GLY A 98 40.03 -31.43 9.04
N THR A 99 40.00 -30.25 9.68
CA THR A 99 40.20 -30.14 11.14
C THR A 99 39.28 -29.09 11.77
N PRO A 100 38.91 -29.24 13.06
CA PRO A 100 38.11 -28.24 13.78
C PRO A 100 38.76 -26.84 13.80
N ALA A 101 40.10 -26.76 13.82
CA ALA A 101 40.80 -25.48 13.78
C ALA A 101 40.62 -24.76 12.44
N MET A 102 40.69 -25.50 11.32
CA MET A 102 40.41 -24.94 9.99
C MET A 102 38.95 -24.47 9.87
N SER A 103 37.99 -25.24 10.42
CA SER A 103 36.57 -24.86 10.43
C SER A 103 36.33 -23.57 11.21
N ARG A 104 36.95 -23.40 12.39
CA ARG A 104 36.88 -22.14 13.14
C ARG A 104 37.49 -20.97 12.38
N HIS A 105 38.66 -21.16 11.78
CA HIS A 105 39.29 -20.12 10.96
C HIS A 105 38.42 -19.74 9.74
N ALA A 106 37.80 -20.71 9.09
CA ALA A 106 36.85 -20.49 8.00
C ALA A 106 35.61 -19.70 8.45
N ALA A 107 35.06 -20.02 9.63
CA ALA A 107 33.97 -19.26 10.23
C ALA A 107 34.36 -17.79 10.46
N GLU A 108 35.55 -17.53 11.02
CA GLU A 108 36.08 -16.17 11.19
C GLU A 108 36.22 -15.43 9.88
N GLN A 109 36.72 -16.09 8.82
CA GLN A 109 36.80 -15.49 7.48
C GLN A 109 35.42 -15.11 6.96
N LEU A 110 34.42 -15.99 7.10
CA LEU A 110 33.04 -15.71 6.70
C LEU A 110 32.38 -14.59 7.53
N ARG A 111 32.83 -14.30 8.75
CA ARG A 111 32.29 -13.16 9.53
C ARG A 111 32.89 -11.82 9.12
N LYS A 112 34.10 -11.81 8.55
CA LYS A 112 34.76 -10.59 8.08
C LYS A 112 34.02 -10.00 6.87
N ARG A 113 34.15 -8.68 6.70
CA ARG A 113 33.61 -7.97 5.52
C ARG A 113 34.31 -8.50 4.24
N PRO A 114 33.56 -8.73 3.14
CA PRO A 114 34.16 -9.15 1.88
C PRO A 114 35.25 -8.18 1.39
N HIS A 115 36.32 -8.73 0.81
CA HIS A 115 37.44 -7.96 0.25
C HIS A 115 38.01 -8.63 -1.01
N ALA A 116 38.78 -7.88 -1.81
CA ALA A 116 39.25 -8.33 -3.14
C ALA A 116 40.12 -9.62 -3.09
N GLY A 117 40.93 -9.78 -2.03
CA GLY A 117 41.77 -10.96 -1.81
C GLY A 117 41.10 -12.16 -1.12
N GLU A 118 39.77 -12.16 -0.94
CA GLU A 118 39.08 -13.27 -0.27
C GLU A 118 39.19 -14.58 -1.09
N PRO A 119 39.49 -15.74 -0.46
CA PRO A 119 39.53 -17.01 -1.16
C PRO A 119 38.23 -17.31 -1.91
N VAL A 120 38.33 -17.84 -3.12
CA VAL A 120 37.17 -18.10 -3.99
C VAL A 120 36.12 -18.98 -3.30
N GLY A 121 36.56 -19.98 -2.53
CA GLY A 121 35.68 -20.87 -1.77
C GLY A 121 34.88 -20.17 -0.68
N VAL A 122 35.53 -19.28 0.07
CA VAL A 122 34.90 -18.48 1.14
C VAL A 122 33.86 -17.55 0.52
N ARG A 123 34.22 -16.83 -0.54
CA ARG A 123 33.30 -15.94 -1.28
C ARG A 123 32.07 -16.70 -1.80
N ALA A 124 32.29 -17.89 -2.36
CA ALA A 124 31.23 -18.73 -2.90
C ALA A 124 30.29 -19.25 -1.80
N ALA A 125 30.85 -19.75 -0.69
CA ALA A 125 30.08 -20.18 0.49
C ALA A 125 29.28 -19.03 1.08
N ARG A 126 29.89 -17.85 1.25
CA ARG A 126 29.22 -16.64 1.73
C ARG A 126 28.03 -16.26 0.86
N ALA A 127 28.21 -16.28 -0.47
CA ALA A 127 27.15 -15.93 -1.41
C ALA A 127 25.96 -16.90 -1.34
N GLN A 128 26.22 -18.21 -1.39
CA GLN A 128 25.16 -19.22 -1.57
C GLN A 128 24.61 -19.81 -0.27
N LEU A 129 25.46 -20.00 0.73
CA LEU A 129 25.09 -20.65 2.00
C LEU A 129 24.67 -19.64 3.07
N VAL A 130 24.93 -18.35 2.85
CA VAL A 130 24.55 -17.30 3.80
C VAL A 130 23.67 -16.24 3.12
N HIS A 131 24.24 -15.40 2.24
CA HIS A 131 23.51 -14.22 1.74
C HIS A 131 22.26 -14.57 0.94
N HIS A 132 22.32 -15.59 0.08
CA HIS A 132 21.16 -16.01 -0.70
C HIS A 132 19.96 -16.38 0.19
N ILE A 133 20.22 -17.04 1.31
CA ILE A 133 19.23 -17.44 2.30
C ILE A 133 18.66 -16.20 3.02
N ILE A 134 19.55 -15.31 3.47
CA ILE A 134 19.18 -14.12 4.25
C ILE A 134 18.36 -13.11 3.44
N LEU A 135 18.65 -12.94 2.15
CA LEU A 135 18.04 -11.92 1.29
C LEU A 135 16.50 -11.96 1.32
N ASN A 136 15.93 -13.15 1.40
CA ASN A 136 14.48 -13.36 1.37
C ASN A 136 13.91 -13.82 2.72
N LEU A 137 14.71 -13.80 3.78
CA LEU A 137 14.34 -14.38 5.07
C LEU A 137 13.11 -13.68 5.67
N GLU A 138 13.16 -12.35 5.79
CA GLU A 138 12.06 -11.56 6.36
C GLU A 138 10.75 -11.70 5.57
N PRO A 139 10.73 -11.51 4.23
CA PRO A 139 9.51 -11.73 3.45
C PRO A 139 8.99 -13.17 3.48
N ARG A 140 9.89 -14.16 3.62
CA ARG A 140 9.50 -15.57 3.74
C ARG A 140 8.82 -15.85 5.07
N ILE A 141 9.43 -15.44 6.19
CA ILE A 141 8.87 -15.65 7.52
C ILE A 141 7.53 -14.95 7.67
N ARG A 142 7.39 -13.69 7.23
CA ARG A 142 6.11 -12.98 7.25
C ARG A 142 5.03 -13.66 6.41
N ARG A 143 5.41 -14.43 5.39
CA ARG A 143 4.50 -15.23 4.60
C ARG A 143 4.10 -16.50 5.35
N ASP A 144 5.07 -17.20 5.91
CA ASP A 144 4.83 -18.45 6.63
C ASP A 144 3.99 -18.18 7.89
N ASP A 145 4.33 -17.15 8.67
CA ASP A 145 3.56 -16.69 9.83
C ASP A 145 2.14 -16.22 9.43
N ALA A 146 1.96 -15.67 8.22
CA ALA A 146 0.64 -15.32 7.71
C ALA A 146 -0.17 -16.58 7.39
N ILE A 147 0.42 -17.55 6.68
CA ILE A 147 -0.22 -18.83 6.34
C ILE A 147 -0.63 -19.59 7.61
N GLN A 148 0.26 -19.65 8.61
CA GLN A 148 -0.01 -20.32 9.89
C GLN A 148 -1.21 -19.72 10.63
N ARG A 149 -1.44 -18.41 10.47
CA ARG A 149 -2.62 -17.71 11.02
C ARG A 149 -3.86 -17.78 10.12
N GLY A 150 -3.80 -18.52 9.01
CA GLY A 150 -4.88 -18.60 8.02
C GLY A 150 -5.03 -17.35 7.14
N ALA A 151 -4.07 -16.43 7.17
CA ALA A 151 -4.03 -15.26 6.31
C ALA A 151 -3.50 -15.61 4.90
N SER A 152 -3.71 -14.70 3.96
CA SER A 152 -3.16 -14.85 2.62
C SER A 152 -1.65 -14.71 2.61
N ALA A 153 -0.97 -15.63 1.92
CA ALA A 153 0.44 -15.52 1.62
C ALA A 153 0.77 -14.26 0.78
N LYS A 154 -0.13 -13.89 -0.13
CA LYS A 154 0.00 -12.82 -1.14
C LYS A 154 -1.33 -12.04 -1.23
N PRO A 155 -1.66 -11.21 -0.23
CA PRO A 155 -2.92 -10.48 -0.17
C PRO A 155 -3.08 -9.52 -1.35
N ASP A 156 -1.99 -9.00 -1.90
CA ASP A 156 -1.97 -8.18 -3.11
C ASP A 156 -2.53 -8.96 -4.32
N ARG A 157 -2.05 -10.19 -4.52
CA ARG A 157 -2.51 -11.06 -5.59
C ARG A 157 -3.97 -11.44 -5.35
N ASP A 158 -4.33 -11.79 -4.13
CA ASP A 158 -5.67 -12.23 -3.79
C ASP A 158 -6.69 -11.10 -4.00
N LEU A 159 -6.40 -9.90 -3.53
CA LEU A 159 -7.26 -8.73 -3.76
C LEU A 159 -7.37 -8.36 -5.25
N LYS A 160 -6.29 -8.55 -6.02
CA LYS A 160 -6.30 -8.27 -7.47
C LYS A 160 -7.03 -9.32 -8.29
N THR A 161 -7.08 -10.58 -7.85
CA THR A 161 -7.53 -11.71 -8.68
C THR A 161 -8.80 -12.39 -8.18
N ALA A 162 -9.13 -12.31 -6.90
CA ALA A 162 -10.28 -12.99 -6.35
C ALA A 162 -11.60 -12.33 -6.78
N ALA A 163 -12.57 -13.15 -7.16
CA ALA A 163 -13.89 -12.68 -7.62
C ALA A 163 -14.61 -11.82 -6.57
N TRP A 164 -14.49 -12.17 -5.28
CA TRP A 164 -15.12 -11.44 -4.17
C TRP A 164 -14.56 -10.02 -3.99
N ALA A 165 -13.33 -9.75 -4.44
CA ALA A 165 -12.69 -8.44 -4.30
C ALA A 165 -13.03 -7.48 -5.46
N THR A 166 -13.88 -7.90 -6.42
CA THR A 166 -14.33 -7.05 -7.54
C THR A 166 -14.92 -5.71 -7.09
N PRO A 167 -15.82 -5.64 -6.07
CA PRO A 167 -16.38 -4.36 -5.64
C PRO A 167 -15.34 -3.38 -5.09
N LEU A 168 -14.26 -3.89 -4.48
CA LEU A 168 -13.16 -3.06 -3.94
C LEU A 168 -12.30 -2.44 -5.04
N ARG A 169 -12.30 -3.01 -6.25
CA ARG A 169 -11.52 -2.55 -7.40
C ARG A 169 -12.25 -1.48 -8.23
N SER A 170 -13.49 -1.15 -7.87
CA SER A 170 -14.30 -0.16 -8.59
C SER A 170 -13.74 1.26 -8.49
N ASP A 171 -13.17 1.60 -7.33
CA ASP A 171 -12.41 2.83 -7.11
C ASP A 171 -10.91 2.50 -7.02
N HIS A 172 -10.16 2.91 -8.04
CA HIS A 172 -8.72 2.66 -8.14
C HIS A 172 -7.92 3.35 -7.02
N VAL A 173 -8.33 4.56 -6.59
CA VAL A 173 -7.61 5.30 -5.55
C VAL A 173 -7.80 4.58 -4.21
N ALA A 174 -9.05 4.25 -3.89
CA ALA A 174 -9.41 3.48 -2.71
C ALA A 174 -8.67 2.13 -2.65
N PHE A 175 -8.63 1.42 -3.77
CA PHE A 175 -7.97 0.11 -3.87
C PHE A 175 -6.45 0.19 -3.67
N ASP A 176 -5.79 1.20 -4.24
CA ASP A 176 -4.36 1.40 -4.05
C ASP A 176 -4.01 1.77 -2.60
N LEU A 177 -4.82 2.63 -1.97
CA LEU A 177 -4.69 2.94 -0.53
C LEU A 177 -4.83 1.68 0.32
N LEU A 178 -5.78 0.80 0.00
CA LEU A 178 -5.99 -0.48 0.70
C LEU A 178 -4.78 -1.41 0.54
N LEU A 179 -4.28 -1.57 -0.69
CA LEU A 179 -3.14 -2.44 -0.99
C LEU A 179 -1.86 -1.97 -0.29
N ASP A 180 -1.58 -0.67 -0.35
CA ASP A 180 -0.45 -0.07 0.35
C ASP A 180 -0.57 -0.29 1.86
N THR A 181 -1.75 -0.02 2.43
CA THR A 181 -2.02 -0.19 3.86
C THR A 181 -1.78 -1.63 4.32
N ILE A 182 -2.34 -2.63 3.64
CA ILE A 182 -2.12 -4.04 3.99
C ILE A 182 -0.63 -4.40 3.88
N THR A 183 0.05 -3.91 2.84
CA THR A 183 1.49 -4.17 2.64
C THR A 183 2.31 -3.56 3.77
N ARG A 184 2.03 -2.31 4.16
CA ARG A 184 2.70 -1.63 5.27
C ARG A 184 2.43 -2.30 6.61
N LEU A 185 1.18 -2.65 6.92
CA LEU A 185 0.83 -3.37 8.15
C LEU A 185 1.55 -4.71 8.24
N ARG A 186 1.57 -5.49 7.15
CA ARG A 186 2.36 -6.73 7.08
C ARG A 186 3.86 -6.47 7.27
N ASN A 187 4.32 -5.29 6.91
CA ASN A 187 5.69 -4.86 7.12
C ASN A 187 5.99 -4.26 8.49
N GLY A 188 5.00 -4.27 9.40
CA GLY A 188 5.14 -3.81 10.77
C GLY A 188 4.87 -2.31 10.95
N ALA A 189 4.23 -1.64 9.99
CA ALA A 189 3.75 -0.29 10.21
C ALA A 189 2.73 -0.26 11.36
N PRO A 190 2.87 0.65 12.33
CA PRO A 190 2.00 0.69 13.50
C PRO A 190 0.62 1.28 13.20
N ASP A 191 0.54 2.18 12.23
CA ASP A 191 -0.67 2.93 11.92
C ASP A 191 -1.15 2.64 10.47
N PRO A 192 -2.36 2.09 10.29
CA PRO A 192 -2.95 1.93 8.96
C PRO A 192 -3.17 3.27 8.25
N HIS A 193 -3.43 4.36 8.98
CA HIS A 193 -3.78 5.68 8.45
C HIS A 193 -2.57 6.57 8.11
N ALA A 194 -1.35 6.13 8.41
CA ALA A 194 -0.11 6.79 8.00
C ALA A 194 0.15 6.61 6.49
N ILE A 195 -0.66 7.26 5.66
CA ILE A 195 -0.60 7.17 4.19
C ILE A 195 0.66 7.88 3.67
N PRO A 196 1.50 7.22 2.84
CA PRO A 196 2.71 7.83 2.31
C PRO A 196 2.43 9.09 1.47
N PRO A 197 3.18 10.20 1.64
CA PRO A 197 2.98 11.42 0.84
C PRO A 197 3.08 11.18 -0.67
N ALA A 198 3.97 10.28 -1.12
CA ALA A 198 4.09 9.91 -2.53
C ALA A 198 2.79 9.37 -3.12
N LEU A 199 2.02 8.59 -2.34
CA LEU A 199 0.76 8.01 -2.76
C LEU A 199 -0.34 9.09 -2.82
N LEU A 200 -0.35 10.02 -1.84
CA LEU A 200 -1.24 11.18 -1.86
C LEU A 200 -1.00 12.06 -3.10
N HIS A 201 0.27 12.34 -3.42
CA HIS A 201 0.66 13.11 -4.61
C HIS A 201 0.27 12.39 -5.90
N GLN A 202 0.51 11.08 -5.99
CA GLN A 202 0.16 10.26 -7.15
C GLN A 202 -1.34 10.34 -7.49
N HIS A 203 -2.21 10.29 -6.48
CA HIS A 203 -3.66 10.33 -6.67
C HIS A 203 -4.27 11.74 -6.56
N ARG A 204 -3.46 12.77 -6.31
CA ARG A 204 -3.90 14.17 -6.13
C ARG A 204 -5.01 14.32 -5.08
N ILE A 205 -4.92 13.56 -3.99
CA ILE A 205 -5.88 13.56 -2.89
C ILE A 205 -5.27 14.18 -1.63
N GLY A 206 -6.05 14.99 -0.91
CA GLY A 206 -5.62 15.55 0.37
C GLY A 206 -5.54 14.50 1.47
N PRO A 207 -4.68 14.66 2.49
CA PRO A 207 -4.54 13.68 3.57
C PRO A 207 -5.87 13.32 4.27
N PRO A 208 -6.75 14.26 4.67
CA PRO A 208 -8.02 13.92 5.33
C PRO A 208 -8.95 13.10 4.44
N ALA A 209 -9.06 13.47 3.16
CA ALA A 209 -9.89 12.75 2.20
C ALA A 209 -9.36 11.32 1.97
N ALA A 210 -8.04 11.13 1.92
CA ALA A 210 -7.43 9.82 1.75
C ALA A 210 -7.66 8.92 2.99
N VAL A 211 -7.57 9.47 4.20
CA VAL A 211 -7.87 8.74 5.44
C VAL A 211 -9.34 8.29 5.46
N ARG A 212 -10.27 9.18 5.11
CA ARG A 212 -11.71 8.82 5.01
C ARG A 212 -11.95 7.73 3.98
N LEU A 213 -11.38 7.87 2.78
CA LEU A 213 -11.51 6.88 1.71
C LEU A 213 -10.95 5.52 2.12
N LEU A 214 -9.80 5.53 2.80
CA LEU A 214 -9.20 4.32 3.35
C LEU A 214 -10.11 3.68 4.43
N ARG A 215 -10.65 4.46 5.37
CA ARG A 215 -11.61 3.97 6.39
C ARG A 215 -12.83 3.32 5.76
N GLN A 216 -13.46 3.99 4.79
CA GLN A 216 -14.61 3.44 4.05
C GLN A 216 -14.26 2.13 3.35
N THR A 217 -13.08 2.07 2.73
CA THR A 217 -12.61 0.88 2.00
C THR A 217 -12.28 -0.27 2.95
N LEU A 218 -11.69 0.01 4.11
CA LEU A 218 -11.44 -0.97 5.16
C LEU A 218 -12.75 -1.54 5.73
N ASN A 219 -13.75 -0.69 5.96
CA ASN A 219 -15.09 -1.11 6.36
C ASN A 219 -15.75 -1.98 5.28
N HIS A 220 -15.65 -1.58 4.01
CA HIS A 220 -16.17 -2.37 2.90
C HIS A 220 -15.49 -3.74 2.80
N LEU A 221 -14.16 -3.81 2.98
CA LEU A 221 -13.42 -5.07 3.05
C LEU A 221 -13.89 -5.93 4.25
N HIS A 222 -14.09 -5.32 5.42
CA HIS A 222 -14.57 -6.00 6.62
C HIS A 222 -15.94 -6.65 6.36
N THR A 223 -16.87 -5.93 5.73
CA THR A 223 -18.20 -6.46 5.36
C THR A 223 -18.12 -7.55 4.29
N LEU A 224 -17.32 -7.38 3.23
CA LEU A 224 -17.23 -8.35 2.13
C LEU A 224 -16.53 -9.65 2.54
N ARG A 225 -15.44 -9.55 3.32
CA ARG A 225 -14.62 -10.70 3.69
C ARG A 225 -14.05 -10.55 5.11
N PRO A 226 -14.88 -10.75 6.15
CA PRO A 226 -14.48 -10.55 7.54
C PRO A 226 -13.22 -11.36 7.92
N ALA A 227 -13.13 -12.61 7.51
CA ALA A 227 -11.98 -13.47 7.80
C ALA A 227 -10.67 -12.93 7.20
N PHE A 228 -10.71 -12.36 5.99
CA PHE A 228 -9.54 -11.77 5.37
C PHE A 228 -9.12 -10.49 6.08
N TYR A 229 -10.09 -9.65 6.45
CA TYR A 229 -9.86 -8.44 7.23
C TYR A 229 -9.21 -8.76 8.58
N LEU A 230 -9.77 -9.71 9.34
CA LEU A 230 -9.24 -10.11 10.65
C LEU A 230 -7.80 -10.60 10.52
N ALA A 231 -7.52 -11.44 9.53
CA ALA A 231 -6.21 -12.07 9.36
C ALA A 231 -5.12 -11.11 8.84
N ASN A 232 -5.48 -10.06 8.09
CA ASN A 232 -4.51 -9.15 7.46
C ASN A 232 -4.45 -7.74 8.07
N ILE A 233 -5.45 -7.34 8.86
CA ILE A 233 -5.61 -5.95 9.33
C ILE A 233 -5.80 -5.90 10.85
N ALA A 234 -6.89 -6.48 11.38
CA ALA A 234 -7.25 -6.34 12.80
C ALA A 234 -6.13 -6.79 13.74
N GLN A 235 -5.49 -7.92 13.45
CA GLN A 235 -4.37 -8.43 14.26
C GLN A 235 -3.16 -7.48 14.37
N TYR A 236 -3.00 -6.54 13.43
CA TYR A 236 -1.91 -5.56 13.49
C TYR A 236 -2.31 -4.31 14.29
N ILE A 237 -3.60 -3.98 14.32
CA ILE A 237 -4.18 -2.84 15.03
C ILE A 237 -4.29 -3.15 16.53
N ASP A 238 -4.83 -4.32 16.88
CA ASP A 238 -5.11 -4.71 18.28
C ASP A 238 -3.83 -4.93 19.11
N ASN A 239 -2.73 -5.32 18.44
CA ASN A 239 -1.43 -5.54 19.06
C ASN A 239 -0.62 -4.25 19.29
N GLY A 240 -1.25 -3.08 19.16
CA GLY A 240 -0.62 -1.78 19.31
C GLY A 240 -1.58 -0.73 19.85
N THR A 241 -2.09 -0.89 21.08
CA THR A 241 -2.81 0.18 21.83
C THR A 241 -3.85 0.95 21.02
N CYS A 242 -4.48 0.33 20.04
CA CYS A 242 -5.55 0.94 19.27
C CYS A 242 -6.83 0.28 19.76
N THR A 243 -7.51 0.98 20.67
CA THR A 243 -8.78 0.54 21.25
C THR A 243 -9.78 0.22 20.15
N THR A 244 -10.22 -1.03 20.12
CA THR A 244 -11.27 -1.59 19.26
C THR A 244 -12.66 -1.11 19.70
N GLU A 245 -12.83 0.18 19.92
CA GLU A 245 -14.18 0.72 19.82
C GLU A 245 -14.62 0.60 18.36
N PRO A 246 -15.90 0.26 18.09
CA PRO A 246 -16.44 0.35 16.75
C PRO A 246 -16.06 1.73 16.18
N LEU A 247 -15.69 1.79 14.90
CA LEU A 247 -15.40 3.01 14.14
C LEU A 247 -16.64 3.93 14.03
N LEU A 248 -17.22 4.29 15.17
CA LEU A 248 -18.00 5.50 15.34
C LEU A 248 -17.06 6.64 14.97
N SER A 249 -17.56 7.60 14.18
CA SER A 249 -16.83 8.80 13.79
C SER A 249 -16.06 9.32 15.01
N GLY A 250 -14.73 9.20 14.98
CA GLY A 250 -13.90 9.64 16.08
C GLY A 250 -14.12 11.14 16.31
N PRO A 251 -13.75 11.70 17.47
CA PRO A 251 -13.82 13.15 17.66
C PRO A 251 -13.13 13.92 16.53
N GLU A 252 -12.02 13.39 15.98
CA GLU A 252 -11.35 13.93 14.79
C GLU A 252 -12.18 13.87 13.51
N ASP A 253 -13.01 12.83 13.31
CA ASP A 253 -13.95 12.76 12.20
C ASP A 253 -15.03 13.83 12.34
N LEU A 254 -15.54 14.07 13.55
CA LEU A 254 -16.50 15.14 13.81
C LEU A 254 -15.89 16.53 13.53
N TYR A 255 -14.62 16.75 13.88
CA TYR A 255 -13.92 17.99 13.52
C TYR A 255 -13.75 18.12 12.01
N THR A 256 -13.36 17.04 11.34
CA THR A 256 -13.15 17.04 9.89
C THR A 256 -14.48 17.22 9.13
N GLU A 257 -15.55 16.57 9.58
CA GLU A 257 -16.90 16.73 9.07
C GLU A 257 -17.40 18.16 9.27
N ARG A 258 -17.10 18.76 10.44
CA ARG A 258 -17.45 20.16 10.73
C ARG A 258 -16.63 21.15 9.89
N GLU A 259 -15.36 20.90 9.66
CA GLU A 259 -14.52 21.72 8.78
C GLU A 259 -14.99 21.61 7.32
N ASP A 260 -15.30 20.40 6.84
CA ASP A 260 -15.84 20.18 5.50
C ASP A 260 -17.24 20.82 5.36
N GLN A 261 -18.08 20.73 6.39
CA GLN A 261 -19.36 21.41 6.46
C GLN A 261 -19.20 22.93 6.45
N GLU A 262 -18.28 23.49 7.24
CA GLU A 262 -17.97 24.92 7.21
C GLU A 262 -17.41 25.36 5.87
N ARG A 263 -16.57 24.55 5.24
CA ARG A 263 -16.02 24.82 3.91
C ARG A 263 -17.11 24.81 2.85
N ALA A 264 -18.01 23.82 2.87
CA ALA A 264 -19.18 23.75 2.00
C ALA A 264 -20.10 24.95 2.23
N ARG A 265 -20.37 25.32 3.49
CA ARG A 265 -21.14 26.53 3.84
C ARG A 265 -20.49 27.80 3.31
N ARG A 266 -19.16 27.96 3.42
CA ARG A 266 -18.43 29.12 2.88
C ARG A 266 -18.54 29.16 1.34
N LEU A 267 -18.34 28.03 0.67
CA LEU A 267 -18.48 27.95 -0.79
C LEU A 267 -19.90 28.31 -1.24
N ILE A 268 -20.93 27.76 -0.60
CA ILE A 268 -22.33 28.11 -0.90
C ILE A 268 -22.59 29.59 -0.59
N ALA A 269 -22.10 30.13 0.53
CA ALA A 269 -22.26 31.53 0.87
C ALA A 269 -21.60 32.47 -0.16
N ASP A 270 -20.40 32.13 -0.63
CA ASP A 270 -19.69 32.89 -1.66
C ASP A 270 -20.42 32.84 -3.01
N LEU A 271 -20.94 31.65 -3.38
CA LEU A 271 -21.81 31.46 -4.55
C LEU A 271 -23.09 32.29 -4.47
N ILE A 272 -23.74 32.36 -3.29
CA ILE A 272 -24.97 33.15 -3.07
C ILE A 272 -24.70 34.65 -3.12
N LYS A 273 -23.60 35.11 -2.51
CA LYS A 273 -23.24 36.53 -2.43
C LYS A 273 -22.80 37.12 -3.79
N GLY A 274 -22.57 36.28 -4.79
CA GLY A 274 -22.05 36.72 -6.09
C GLY A 274 -20.62 37.26 -6.00
N SER A 275 -19.91 36.93 -4.91
CA SER A 275 -18.45 37.13 -4.82
C SER A 275 -17.83 36.32 -5.96
N ARG A 276 -16.89 36.91 -6.72
CA ARG A 276 -16.15 36.17 -7.75
C ARG A 276 -15.69 34.85 -7.15
N GLY A 277 -16.19 33.74 -7.68
CA GLY A 277 -15.72 32.42 -7.29
C GLY A 277 -14.20 32.34 -7.44
N PRO A 278 -13.51 31.43 -6.73
CA PRO A 278 -12.07 31.28 -6.87
C PRO A 278 -11.71 31.21 -8.35
N ALA A 279 -10.87 32.13 -8.81
CA ALA A 279 -10.56 32.36 -10.23
C ALA A 279 -9.89 31.15 -10.92
N ASP A 280 -9.68 30.05 -10.20
CA ASP A 280 -8.87 28.90 -10.60
C ASP A 280 -9.68 27.61 -10.87
N PHE A 281 -11.01 27.68 -10.95
CA PHE A 281 -11.81 26.50 -11.32
C PHE A 281 -11.84 26.29 -12.85
N GLN A 282 -10.69 25.97 -13.44
CA GLN A 282 -10.67 25.31 -14.75
C GLN A 282 -11.06 23.84 -14.54
N ALA A 283 -12.19 23.43 -15.13
CA ALA A 283 -12.45 22.02 -15.36
C ALA A 283 -11.23 21.44 -16.08
N GLY A 284 -10.51 20.53 -15.42
CA GLY A 284 -9.31 19.92 -15.99
C GLY A 284 -9.61 19.35 -17.38
N PRO A 285 -8.68 19.47 -18.34
CA PRO A 285 -8.95 19.09 -19.72
C PRO A 285 -9.29 17.59 -19.79
N PRO A 286 -10.22 17.18 -20.68
CA PRO A 286 -10.46 15.77 -20.92
C PRO A 286 -9.17 15.12 -21.41
N ALA A 287 -8.76 14.05 -20.73
CA ALA A 287 -7.70 13.19 -21.19
C ALA A 287 -8.20 12.39 -22.41
N ASN A 288 -8.00 12.92 -23.61
CA ASN A 288 -7.69 12.14 -24.82
C ASN A 288 -7.39 13.06 -26.01
N GLY A 289 -6.25 12.80 -26.66
CA GLY A 289 -5.73 13.59 -27.75
C GLY A 289 -6.45 13.38 -29.08
N SER A 290 -6.41 14.43 -29.90
CA SER A 290 -6.07 14.35 -31.32
C SER A 290 -5.95 15.77 -31.86
N SER A 291 -4.73 16.17 -32.19
CA SER A 291 -4.44 17.39 -32.93
C SER A 291 -5.10 17.32 -34.30
N ARG A 292 -6.09 18.17 -34.54
CA ARG A 292 -6.50 18.59 -35.88
C ARG A 292 -6.71 20.10 -35.89
N SER A 293 -5.86 20.75 -36.67
CA SER A 293 -5.90 22.16 -37.03
C SER A 293 -7.19 22.49 -37.79
N LEU A 294 -7.87 23.57 -37.41
CA LEU A 294 -8.92 24.25 -38.19
C LEU A 294 -8.75 25.78 -38.02
N PRO A 295 -9.27 26.59 -38.96
CA PRO A 295 -8.65 27.84 -39.39
C PRO A 295 -9.28 29.08 -38.77
N ASP A 296 -8.54 30.18 -38.93
CA ASP A 296 -8.96 31.55 -38.68
C ASP A 296 -10.33 31.87 -39.28
N HIS A 297 -11.30 32.19 -38.42
CA HIS A 297 -12.48 32.93 -38.81
C HIS A 297 -12.79 34.06 -37.82
N ALA A 298 -12.55 35.27 -38.32
CA ALA A 298 -13.40 36.45 -38.24
C ALA A 298 -14.06 36.79 -36.89
N THR A 299 -13.44 37.78 -36.24
CA THR A 299 -14.04 38.85 -35.45
C THR A 299 -15.53 39.10 -35.73
N SER A 300 -16.39 38.73 -34.78
CA SER A 300 -17.74 39.30 -34.65
C SER A 300 -17.74 40.47 -33.66
N PRO A 301 -18.45 41.58 -33.95
CA PRO A 301 -18.44 42.77 -33.11
C PRO A 301 -19.53 42.74 -32.04
N GLY A 302 -19.20 43.22 -30.84
CA GLY A 302 -20.17 43.91 -29.98
C GLY A 302 -21.03 43.06 -29.04
N PHE A 303 -20.43 42.28 -28.14
CA PHE A 303 -21.13 41.87 -26.91
C PHE A 303 -20.95 42.96 -25.85
N ARG A 304 -22.00 43.78 -25.64
CA ARG A 304 -22.07 44.72 -24.52
C ARG A 304 -21.91 43.94 -23.21
N ARG A 305 -20.94 44.33 -22.38
CA ARG A 305 -20.86 43.91 -20.96
C ARG A 305 -22.06 44.48 -20.22
N THR A 306 -23.18 43.77 -20.23
CA THR A 306 -24.27 43.99 -19.27
C THR A 306 -23.96 43.23 -17.99
N ALA A 307 -24.06 43.96 -16.87
CA ALA A 307 -24.20 43.52 -15.48
C ALA A 307 -23.89 42.04 -15.16
N GLN A 308 -22.82 41.82 -14.38
CA GLN A 308 -22.71 40.78 -13.35
C GLN A 308 -23.50 39.49 -13.65
N ALA A 309 -23.03 38.69 -14.61
CA ALA A 309 -23.63 37.40 -14.93
C ALA A 309 -23.65 36.55 -13.65
N ASP A 310 -24.85 36.32 -13.11
CA ASP A 310 -25.04 35.51 -11.92
C ASP A 310 -24.46 34.12 -12.15
N HIS A 311 -23.67 33.64 -11.19
CA HIS A 311 -23.04 32.31 -11.23
C HIS A 311 -24.11 31.23 -11.49
N PRO A 312 -23.87 30.21 -12.35
CA PRO A 312 -24.88 29.19 -12.70
C PRO A 312 -25.51 28.50 -11.47
N TYR A 313 -24.72 28.20 -10.43
CA TYR A 313 -25.26 27.69 -9.15
C TYR A 313 -26.24 28.64 -8.46
N ARG A 314 -26.05 29.96 -8.53
CA ARG A 314 -26.96 30.94 -7.91
C ARG A 314 -28.30 30.96 -8.64
N GLN A 315 -28.26 30.95 -9.97
CA GLN A 315 -29.46 30.85 -10.80
C GLN A 315 -30.18 29.51 -10.59
N LEU A 316 -29.43 28.40 -10.52
CA LEU A 316 -29.98 27.07 -10.27
C LEU A 316 -30.69 27.02 -8.92
N LEU A 317 -30.03 27.53 -7.88
CA LEU A 317 -30.57 27.63 -6.52
C LEU A 317 -31.83 28.51 -6.48
N ALA A 318 -31.79 29.70 -7.10
CA ALA A 318 -32.94 30.61 -7.13
C ALA A 318 -34.15 29.99 -7.83
N LYS A 319 -33.93 29.21 -8.89
CA LYS A 319 -34.97 28.52 -9.64
C LYS A 319 -35.50 27.28 -8.90
N LEU A 320 -34.65 26.51 -8.23
CA LEU A 320 -35.07 25.38 -7.38
C LEU A 320 -35.86 25.84 -6.15
N CYS A 321 -35.71 27.09 -5.74
CA CYS A 321 -36.48 27.71 -4.66
C CYS A 321 -37.68 28.54 -5.16
N ALA A 322 -37.93 28.58 -6.47
CA ALA A 322 -39.11 29.22 -7.03
C ALA A 322 -40.37 28.43 -6.64
N PRO A 323 -41.56 29.07 -6.59
CA PRO A 323 -42.82 28.38 -6.25
C PRO A 323 -43.17 27.27 -7.24
N GLU A 324 -42.66 27.34 -8.47
CA GLU A 324 -42.83 26.33 -9.50
C GLU A 324 -41.48 25.63 -9.73
N VAL A 325 -41.29 24.48 -9.08
CA VAL A 325 -40.12 23.61 -9.29
C VAL A 325 -40.53 22.49 -10.25
N PRO A 326 -39.72 22.18 -11.29
CA PRO A 326 -39.97 21.05 -12.17
C PRO A 326 -40.09 19.74 -11.39
N ALA A 327 -40.84 18.77 -11.91
CA ALA A 327 -40.89 17.45 -11.30
C ALA A 327 -39.48 16.81 -11.33
N ALA A 328 -39.18 15.91 -10.38
CA ALA A 328 -37.83 15.35 -10.22
C ALA A 328 -37.27 14.70 -11.50
N HIS A 329 -38.13 14.09 -12.33
CA HIS A 329 -37.73 13.46 -13.60
C HIS A 329 -37.48 14.48 -14.73
N GLU A 330 -37.94 15.72 -14.58
CA GLU A 330 -37.79 16.82 -15.54
C GLU A 330 -36.62 17.74 -15.18
N LEU A 331 -36.04 17.59 -13.99
CA LEU A 331 -35.01 18.48 -13.46
C LEU A 331 -33.77 18.55 -14.36
N LEU A 332 -33.27 17.40 -14.86
CA LEU A 332 -32.10 17.36 -15.74
C LEU A 332 -32.35 17.99 -17.12
N PRO A 333 -33.43 17.63 -17.86
CA PRO A 333 -33.80 18.33 -19.10
C PRO A 333 -33.98 19.84 -18.90
N TRP A 334 -34.64 20.23 -17.80
CA TRP A 334 -34.88 21.62 -17.47
C TRP A 334 -33.57 22.38 -17.21
N ILE A 335 -32.63 21.82 -16.44
CA ILE A 335 -31.29 22.41 -16.24
C ILE A 335 -30.55 22.54 -17.57
N GLY A 336 -30.58 21.50 -18.42
CA GLY A 336 -29.95 21.55 -19.73
C GLY A 336 -30.48 22.70 -20.59
N GLN A 337 -31.80 22.91 -20.59
CA GLN A 337 -32.45 23.99 -21.33
C GLN A 337 -32.18 25.37 -20.71
N GLU A 338 -32.38 25.53 -19.40
CA GLU A 338 -32.27 26.81 -18.68
C GLU A 338 -30.83 27.36 -18.72
N PHE A 339 -29.84 26.47 -18.63
CA PHE A 339 -28.41 26.84 -18.61
C PHE A 339 -27.71 26.67 -19.96
N ASN A 340 -28.45 26.23 -20.99
CA ASN A 340 -27.90 25.88 -22.31
C ASN A 340 -26.70 24.91 -22.21
N LEU A 341 -26.85 23.87 -21.38
CA LEU A 341 -25.83 22.85 -21.11
C LEU A 341 -26.17 21.52 -21.81
N PRO A 342 -25.15 20.79 -22.31
CA PRO A 342 -25.32 19.39 -22.68
C PRO A 342 -25.86 18.56 -21.51
N PRO A 343 -26.63 17.47 -21.75
CA PRO A 343 -27.21 16.65 -20.69
C PRO A 343 -26.20 16.16 -19.65
N GLN A 344 -24.98 15.80 -20.09
CA GLN A 344 -23.92 15.33 -19.21
C GLN A 344 -23.40 16.44 -18.27
N ASP A 345 -23.28 17.67 -18.76
CA ASP A 345 -22.80 18.80 -17.96
C ASP A 345 -23.89 19.28 -16.98
N ALA A 346 -25.16 19.22 -17.39
CA ALA A 346 -26.30 19.45 -16.50
C ALA A 346 -26.34 18.44 -15.34
N GLU A 347 -26.04 17.17 -15.62
CA GLU A 347 -25.93 16.12 -14.59
C GLU A 347 -24.77 16.38 -13.62
N ILE A 348 -23.59 16.74 -14.14
CA ILE A 348 -22.42 17.07 -13.31
C ILE A 348 -22.74 18.27 -12.41
N LEU A 349 -23.34 19.33 -12.97
CA LEU A 349 -23.74 20.52 -12.23
C LEU A 349 -24.70 20.17 -11.09
N LEU A 350 -25.75 19.38 -11.37
CA LEU A 350 -26.76 18.98 -10.39
C LEU A 350 -26.16 18.09 -9.29
N ARG A 351 -25.38 17.05 -9.66
CA ARG A 351 -24.73 16.16 -8.69
C ARG A 351 -23.80 16.93 -7.77
N HIS A 352 -23.01 17.85 -8.32
CA HIS A 352 -22.11 18.67 -7.53
C HIS A 352 -22.87 19.60 -6.59
N PHE A 353 -23.94 20.24 -7.07
CA PHE A 353 -24.79 21.09 -6.24
C PHE A 353 -25.42 20.29 -5.07
N VAL A 354 -26.00 19.13 -5.34
CA VAL A 354 -26.59 18.25 -4.31
C VAL A 354 -25.54 17.82 -3.30
N HIS A 355 -24.32 17.48 -3.75
CA HIS A 355 -23.24 17.09 -2.85
C HIS A 355 -22.85 18.23 -1.91
N LEU A 356 -22.68 19.45 -2.44
CA LEU A 356 -22.38 20.63 -1.64
C LEU A 356 -23.51 20.95 -0.65
N ALA A 357 -24.77 20.88 -1.09
CA ALA A 357 -25.92 21.14 -0.25
C ALA A 357 -26.06 20.11 0.89
N ALA A 358 -25.82 18.83 0.61
CA ALA A 358 -25.79 17.77 1.62
C ALA A 358 -24.65 17.97 2.63
N GLN A 359 -23.46 18.38 2.17
CA GLN A 359 -22.32 18.67 3.05
C GLN A 359 -22.53 19.90 3.93
N ALA A 360 -23.22 20.92 3.42
CA ALA A 360 -23.41 22.20 4.12
C ALA A 360 -24.53 22.19 5.18
N ASP A 361 -25.30 21.10 5.29
CA ASP A 361 -26.56 20.98 6.02
C ASP A 361 -27.74 21.65 5.30
N LEU A 362 -28.73 20.85 4.90
CA LEU A 362 -29.88 21.29 4.08
C LEU A 362 -30.71 22.36 4.80
N ASP A 363 -30.84 22.27 6.12
CA ASP A 363 -31.57 23.24 6.93
C ASP A 363 -30.85 24.61 6.95
N TRP A 364 -29.51 24.59 6.95
CA TRP A 364 -28.71 25.81 6.85
C TRP A 364 -28.88 26.48 5.48
N VAL A 365 -28.91 25.68 4.40
CA VAL A 365 -29.12 26.13 3.02
C VAL A 365 -30.52 26.74 2.87
N ALA A 366 -31.56 26.08 3.38
CA ALA A 366 -32.94 26.58 3.36
C ALA A 366 -33.10 27.90 4.15
N HIS A 367 -32.45 28.02 5.31
CA HIS A 367 -32.48 29.25 6.11
C HIS A 367 -31.82 30.45 5.40
N HIS A 368 -30.73 30.22 4.66
CA HIS A 368 -30.03 31.29 3.93
C HIS A 368 -30.75 31.69 2.64
N LEU A 369 -31.60 30.82 2.11
CA LEU A 369 -32.42 31.07 0.92
C LEU A 369 -33.71 31.84 1.21
N THR A 370 -34.32 31.57 2.36
CA THR A 370 -35.59 32.18 2.77
C THR A 370 -35.43 33.57 3.37
N ARG A 371 -34.21 33.96 3.76
CA ARG A 371 -33.94 35.36 4.10
C ARG A 371 -34.06 36.20 2.82
N PRO A 372 -35.02 37.15 2.74
CA PRO A 372 -35.02 38.09 1.62
C PRO A 372 -33.65 38.74 1.57
N LEU A 373 -33.03 38.76 0.39
CA LEU A 373 -31.83 39.54 0.12
C LEU A 373 -32.19 41.02 0.31
N MET A 374 -32.28 41.47 1.57
CA MET A 374 -32.42 42.86 1.92
C MET A 374 -31.15 43.55 1.42
N ARG A 375 -31.29 44.21 0.28
CA ARG A 375 -30.33 45.19 -0.21
C ARG A 375 -30.47 46.47 0.59
#